data_AF-A0A7K1X2I0-F1
#
_entry.id   AF-A0A7K1X2I0-F1
#
_cell.length_a   1.000
_cell.length_b   1.000
_cell.length_c   1.000
_cell.angle_alpha   90.00
_cell.angle_beta   90.00
_cell.angle_gamma   90.00
#
_symmetry.space_group_name_H-M   'P 1'
#
loop_
_entity.id
_entity.type
_entity.pdbx_description
1 polymer ?
#
loop_
_entity_poly.entity_id
_entity_poly.type
_entity_poly.pdbx_seq_one_letter_code
_entity_poly.pdbx_strand_id
1 'polypeptide(L)'
;MNEFEINLENEIKDLEKQLKKLPKEKWKIWRLIAVGIITPFVGPYIPLRKGMLADRMGYHDSVLLFALILLFAVPAGCYMHFQKINNDIFDIECQIENLKRQNKQKVEG
;
A
#
# COMPACT_ATOMS: atom_id res chain seq x y z
N MET A 1 4.16 -22.66 33.87
CA MET A 1 4.03 -21.72 32.73
C MET A 1 5.34 -21.76 32.00
N ASN A 2 5.37 -22.43 30.85
CA ASN A 2 6.62 -22.76 30.16
C ASN A 2 7.14 -21.53 29.41
N GLU A 3 8.47 -21.38 29.36
CA GLU A 3 9.16 -20.33 28.59
C GLU A 3 8.69 -20.27 27.12
N PHE A 4 8.26 -21.43 26.61
CA PHE A 4 7.69 -21.61 25.28
C PHE A 4 6.30 -20.95 25.08
N GLU A 5 5.43 -20.98 26.09
CA GLU A 5 4.11 -20.32 26.03
C GLU A 5 4.27 -18.80 25.99
N ILE A 6 5.21 -18.28 26.78
CA ILE A 6 5.53 -16.85 26.84
C ILE A 6 6.09 -16.36 25.50
N ASN A 7 6.93 -17.17 24.84
CA ASN A 7 7.51 -16.82 23.55
C ASN A 7 6.47 -16.79 22.43
N LEU A 8 5.56 -17.78 22.42
CA LEU A 8 4.48 -17.88 21.43
C LEU A 8 3.45 -16.74 21.59
N GLU A 9 3.15 -16.37 22.84
CA GLU A 9 2.24 -15.26 23.14
C GLU A 9 2.83 -13.89 22.77
N ASN A 10 4.16 -13.74 22.88
CA ASN A 10 4.87 -12.56 22.39
C ASN A 10 4.89 -12.45 20.86
N GLU A 11 5.09 -13.56 20.14
CA GLU A 11 5.00 -13.60 18.67
C GLU A 11 3.61 -13.23 18.16
N ILE A 12 2.54 -13.78 18.77
CA ILE A 12 1.15 -13.44 18.43
C ILE A 12 0.91 -11.94 18.64
N LYS A 13 1.37 -11.38 19.76
CA LYS A 13 1.26 -9.94 20.03
C LYS A 13 2.02 -9.06 19.03
N ASP A 14 3.15 -9.53 18.52
CA ASP A 14 3.92 -8.77 17.52
C ASP A 14 3.22 -8.80 16.16
N LEU A 15 2.70 -9.95 15.74
CA LEU A 15 1.90 -10.10 14.52
C LEU A 15 0.62 -9.25 14.58
N GLU A 16 -0.08 -9.21 15.72
CA GLU A 16 -1.22 -8.31 15.94
C GLU A 16 -0.83 -6.83 15.86
N LYS A 17 0.35 -6.44 16.38
CA LYS A 17 0.87 -5.07 16.25
C LYS A 17 1.18 -4.72 14.80
N GLN A 18 1.69 -5.66 14.02
CA GLN A 18 1.93 -5.48 12.58
C GLN A 18 0.60 -5.30 11.83
N LEU A 19 -0.43 -6.09 12.17
CA LEU A 19 -1.80 -5.93 11.67
C LEU A 19 -2.37 -4.54 11.99
N LYS A 20 -2.13 -4.03 13.21
CA LYS A 20 -2.55 -2.68 13.63
C LYS A 20 -1.77 -1.55 12.98
N LYS A 21 -0.56 -1.79 12.45
CA LYS A 21 0.22 -0.80 11.69
C LYS A 21 -0.20 -0.72 10.22
N LEU A 22 -0.73 -1.78 9.63
CA LEU A 22 -1.21 -1.81 8.24
C LEU A 22 -2.25 -0.73 7.87
N PRO A 23 -3.20 -0.28 8.73
CA PRO A 23 -4.04 0.87 8.39
C PRO A 23 -3.25 2.18 8.23
N LYS A 24 -2.05 2.32 8.81
CA LYS A 24 -1.16 3.47 8.57
C LYS A 24 -0.48 3.41 7.19
N GLU A 25 -0.29 2.22 6.63
CA GLU A 25 0.18 2.04 5.24
C GLU A 25 -0.90 2.51 4.25
N LYS A 26 -2.20 2.35 4.55
CA LYS A 26 -3.29 2.96 3.75
C LYS A 26 -3.21 4.49 3.68
N TRP A 27 -2.55 5.13 4.65
CA TRP A 27 -2.28 6.57 4.63
C TRP A 27 -1.27 6.98 3.55
N LYS A 28 -0.38 6.09 3.09
CA LYS A 28 0.47 6.32 1.90
C LYS A 28 -0.36 6.40 0.62
N ILE A 29 -1.50 5.71 0.54
CA ILE A 29 -2.41 5.79 -0.61
C ILE A 29 -3.00 7.19 -0.73
N TRP A 30 -3.31 7.85 0.41
CA TRP A 30 -3.74 9.24 0.43
C TRP A 30 -2.70 10.19 -0.20
N ARG A 31 -1.41 9.93 0.01
CA ARG A 31 -0.32 10.68 -0.65
C ARG A 31 -0.30 10.44 -2.17
N LEU A 32 -0.50 9.21 -2.64
CA LEU A 32 -0.61 8.91 -4.07
C LEU A 32 -1.81 9.59 -4.72
N ILE A 33 -2.96 9.60 -4.04
CA ILE A 33 -4.17 10.30 -4.49
C ILE A 33 -3.92 11.82 -4.54
N ALA A 34 -3.34 12.40 -3.49
CA ALA A 34 -3.03 13.82 -3.43
C ALA A 34 -2.05 14.23 -4.56
N VAL A 35 -0.98 13.47 -4.77
CA VAL A 35 -0.05 13.71 -5.89
C VAL A 35 -0.75 13.54 -7.23
N GLY A 36 -1.60 12.51 -7.39
CA GLY A 36 -2.36 12.29 -8.62
C GLY A 36 -3.36 13.40 -8.97
N ILE A 37 -3.87 14.11 -7.97
CA ILE A 37 -4.77 15.27 -8.19
C ILE A 37 -3.97 16.54 -8.49
N ILE A 38 -2.79 16.74 -7.88
CA ILE A 38 -1.98 17.97 -8.03
C ILE A 38 -1.13 17.93 -9.31
N THR A 39 -0.61 16.75 -9.67
CA THR A 39 0.31 16.57 -10.82
C THR A 39 -0.26 17.01 -12.18
N PRO A 40 -1.55 16.86 -12.52
CA PRO A 40 -2.08 17.38 -13.79
C PRO A 40 -2.03 18.90 -13.91
N PHE A 41 -2.05 19.61 -12.79
CA PHE A 41 -2.00 21.08 -12.78
C PHE A 41 -0.58 21.62 -12.78
N VAL A 42 0.35 20.94 -12.10
CA VAL A 42 1.74 21.38 -12.00
C VAL A 42 2.62 20.78 -13.10
N GLY A 43 2.32 19.56 -13.54
CA GLY A 43 3.05 18.79 -14.55
C GLY A 43 3.23 19.50 -15.89
N PRO A 44 2.20 20.17 -16.45
CA PRO A 44 2.32 20.94 -17.69
C PRO A 44 3.34 22.09 -17.64
N TYR A 45 3.63 22.61 -16.44
CA TYR A 45 4.62 23.67 -16.22
C TYR A 45 6.05 23.15 -16.03
N ILE A 46 6.24 21.84 -15.88
CA ILE A 46 7.59 21.27 -15.75
C ILE A 46 8.28 21.37 -17.12
N PRO A 47 9.41 22.07 -17.23
CA PRO A 47 10.13 22.20 -18.49
C PRO A 47 10.72 20.84 -18.85
N LEU A 48 10.22 20.25 -19.93
CA LEU A 48 10.84 19.07 -20.54
C LEU A 48 12.04 19.51 -21.37
N ARG A 49 12.87 18.54 -21.80
CA ARG A 49 14.07 18.75 -22.63
C ARG A 49 13.86 19.62 -23.89
N LYS A 50 12.61 19.86 -24.28
CA LYS A 50 12.18 20.61 -25.46
C LYS A 50 11.34 21.87 -25.12
N GLY A 51 11.22 22.27 -23.86
CA GLY A 51 10.38 23.39 -23.39
C GLY A 51 9.15 22.91 -22.59
N MET A 52 8.36 23.86 -22.08
CA MET A 52 7.14 23.56 -21.32
C MET A 52 6.07 22.95 -22.23
N LEU A 53 5.38 21.91 -21.77
CA LEU A 53 4.30 21.28 -22.55
C LEU A 53 3.15 22.26 -22.78
N ALA A 54 2.88 23.12 -21.79
CA ALA A 54 1.88 24.17 -21.88
C ALA A 54 2.12 25.14 -23.05
N ASP A 55 3.38 25.43 -23.41
CA ASP A 55 3.72 26.33 -24.52
C ASP A 55 3.60 25.65 -25.89
N ARG A 56 3.66 24.31 -25.95
CA ARG A 56 3.65 23.55 -27.20
C ARG A 56 2.27 23.05 -27.63
N MET A 57 1.47 22.60 -26.67
CA MET A 57 0.12 22.06 -26.92
C MET A 57 -0.98 22.98 -26.40
N GLY A 58 -0.64 24.04 -25.67
CA GLY A 58 -1.60 24.79 -24.89
C GLY A 58 -1.82 24.16 -23.51
N TYR A 59 -2.15 25.01 -22.54
CA TYR A 59 -2.33 24.61 -21.15
C TYR A 59 -3.47 23.59 -20.99
N HIS A 60 -4.62 23.85 -21.62
CA HIS A 60 -5.80 22.98 -21.53
C HIS A 60 -5.53 21.56 -22.02
N ASP A 61 -4.92 21.41 -23.20
CA ASP A 61 -4.64 20.10 -23.79
C ASP A 61 -3.57 19.35 -22.99
N SER A 62 -2.58 20.06 -22.44
CA SER A 62 -1.56 19.47 -21.57
C SER A 62 -2.14 18.94 -20.25
N VAL A 63 -3.04 19.69 -19.61
CA VAL A 63 -3.74 19.27 -18.39
C VAL A 63 -4.60 18.04 -18.66
N LEU A 64 -5.35 18.02 -19.77
CA LEU A 64 -6.19 16.89 -20.19
C LEU A 64 -5.36 15.62 -20.39
N LEU A 65 -4.20 15.73 -21.04
CA LEU A 65 -3.32 14.59 -21.31
C LEU A 65 -2.75 14.01 -20.00
N PHE A 66 -2.29 14.85 -19.07
CA PHE A 66 -1.87 14.39 -17.75
C PHE A 66 -3.02 13.80 -16.94
N ALA A 67 -4.21 14.40 -17.00
CA ALA A 67 -5.39 13.88 -16.31
C ALA A 67 -5.78 12.48 -16.83
N LEU A 68 -5.71 12.25 -18.14
CA LEU A 68 -5.93 10.94 -18.76
C LEU A 68 -4.91 9.89 -18.25
N ILE A 69 -3.62 10.23 -18.24
CA ILE A 69 -2.58 9.33 -17.74
C ILE A 69 -2.83 8.97 -16.27
N LEU A 70 -3.15 9.97 -15.45
CA LEU A 70 -3.38 9.77 -14.02
C LEU A 70 -4.66 9.01 -13.72
N LEU A 71 -5.68 9.14 -14.57
CA LEU A 71 -6.93 8.37 -14.49
C LEU A 71 -6.69 6.86 -14.63
N PHE A 72 -5.66 6.42 -15.33
CA PHE A 72 -5.29 5.01 -15.40
C PHE A 72 -4.19 4.63 -14.40
N ALA A 73 -3.18 5.48 -14.22
CA ALA A 73 -2.04 5.21 -13.34
C ALA A 73 -2.42 5.15 -11.86
N VAL A 74 -3.32 6.03 -11.39
CA VAL A 74 -3.73 6.09 -9.99
C VAL A 74 -4.53 4.85 -9.58
N PRO A 75 -5.58 4.42 -10.32
CA PRO A 75 -6.29 3.18 -10.00
C PRO A 75 -5.41 1.93 -10.07
N ALA A 76 -4.53 1.84 -11.07
CA ALA A 76 -3.60 0.71 -11.18
C ALA A 76 -2.63 0.65 -9.98
N GLY A 77 -2.04 1.78 -9.60
CA GLY A 77 -1.17 1.89 -8.43
C GLY A 77 -1.91 1.57 -7.13
N CYS A 78 -3.13 2.07 -6.96
CA CYS A 78 -3.98 1.75 -5.82
C CYS A 78 -4.30 0.25 -5.76
N TYR A 79 -4.67 -0.36 -6.88
CA TYR A 79 -5.01 -1.78 -6.96
C TYR A 79 -3.83 -2.67 -6.57
N MET A 80 -2.65 -2.44 -7.17
CA MET A 80 -1.44 -3.21 -6.84
C MET A 80 -1.06 -3.08 -5.36
N HIS A 81 -1.16 -1.87 -4.80
CA HIS A 81 -0.84 -1.63 -3.40
C HIS A 81 -1.85 -2.28 -2.45
N PHE A 82 -3.14 -2.27 -2.81
CA PHE A 82 -4.19 -2.95 -2.03
C PHE A 82 -4.06 -4.47 -2.09
N GLN A 83 -3.74 -5.01 -3.26
CA GLN A 83 -3.56 -6.44 -3.45
C GLN A 83 -2.36 -6.96 -2.65
N LYS A 84 -1.25 -6.20 -2.63
CA LYS A 84 -0.09 -6.52 -1.81
C LYS A 84 -0.43 -6.53 -0.31
N ILE A 85 -1.14 -5.51 0.17
CA ILE A 85 -1.58 -5.44 1.57
C ILE A 85 -2.48 -6.62 1.93
N ASN A 86 -3.43 -6.98 1.05
CA ASN A 86 -4.32 -8.12 1.31
C ASN A 86 -3.56 -9.45 1.34
N ASN A 87 -2.58 -9.64 0.44
CA ASN A 87 -1.76 -10.84 0.45
C ASN A 87 -0.91 -10.93 1.72
N ASP A 88 -0.32 -9.82 2.16
CA ASP A 88 0.46 -9.78 3.41
C ASP A 88 -0.42 -10.08 4.63
N ILE A 89 -1.67 -9.57 4.66
CA ILE A 89 -2.65 -9.89 5.72
C ILE A 89 -2.98 -11.38 5.73
N PHE A 90 -3.25 -11.95 4.56
CA PHE A 90 -3.61 -13.37 4.45
C PHE A 90 -2.47 -14.29 4.87
N ASP A 91 -1.23 -13.96 4.51
CA ASP A 91 -0.05 -14.73 4.93
C ASP A 91 0.14 -14.68 6.45
N ILE A 92 -0.01 -13.50 7.05
CA ILE A 92 0.05 -13.32 8.52
C ILE A 92 -1.05 -14.12 9.23
N GLU A 93 -2.30 -14.09 8.74
CA GLU A 93 -3.39 -14.89 9.32
C GLU A 93 -3.10 -16.39 9.22
N CYS A 94 -2.58 -16.85 8.08
CA CYS A 94 -2.20 -18.25 7.89
C CYS A 94 -1.09 -18.69 8.86
N GLN A 95 -0.08 -17.84 9.08
CA GLN A 95 1.00 -18.11 10.03
C GLN A 95 0.48 -18.22 11.48
N ILE A 96 -0.42 -17.32 11.91
CA ILE A 96 -1.03 -17.38 13.24
C ILE A 96 -1.83 -18.67 13.42
N GLU A 97 -2.65 -19.05 12.43
CA GLU A 97 -3.46 -20.27 12.54
C GLU A 97 -2.60 -21.54 12.62
N ASN A 98 -1.53 -21.61 11.83
CA ASN A 98 -0.58 -22.72 11.88
C ASN A 98 0.14 -22.82 13.23
N LEU A 99 0.61 -21.69 13.78
CA LEU A 99 1.24 -21.65 15.11
C LEU A 99 0.26 -22.11 16.21
N LYS A 100 -1.01 -21.69 16.12
CA LYS A 100 -2.05 -22.09 17.06
C LYS A 100 -2.36 -23.59 16.98
N ARG A 101 -2.39 -24.17 15.77
CA ARG A 101 -2.57 -25.62 15.57
C ARG A 101 -1.40 -26.43 16.10
N GLN A 102 -0.16 -26.00 15.83
CA GLN A 102 1.04 -26.67 16.35
C GLN A 102 1.05 -26.69 17.87
N ASN A 103 0.68 -25.58 18.51
CA ASN A 103 0.61 -25.51 19.97
C ASN A 103 -0.46 -26.46 20.51
N LYS A 104 -1.66 -26.48 19.91
CA LYS A 104 -2.74 -27.40 20.32
C LYS A 104 -2.34 -28.88 20.21
N GLN A 105 -1.67 -29.28 19.14
CA GLN A 105 -1.18 -30.65 18.96
C GLN A 105 -0.06 -31.03 19.95
N LYS A 106 0.75 -30.06 20.39
CA LYS A 106 1.81 -30.30 21.38
C LYS A 106 1.33 -30.34 22.83
N VAL A 107 0.13 -29.80 23.11
CA VAL A 107 -0.50 -29.84 24.44
C VAL A 107 -1.34 -31.10 24.63
N GLU A 108 -1.88 -31.67 23.54
CA GLU A 108 -2.65 -32.92 23.56
C GLU A 108 -1.79 -34.19 23.39
N GLY A 109 -0.49 -34.05 23.06
CA GLY A 109 0.46 -35.14 22.82
C GLY A 109 1.43 -35.39 23.97
#